data_AF-A0A3D3F134-F1
#
_entry.id   AF-A0A3D3F134-F1
#
_cell.length_a   1.000
_cell.length_b   1.000
_cell.length_c   1.000
_cell.angle_alpha   90.00
_cell.angle_beta   90.00
_cell.angle_gamma   90.00
#
_symmetry.space_group_name_H-M   'P 1'
#
loop_
_entity.id
_entity.type
_entity.pdbx_description
1 polymer ?
#
loop_
_entity_poly.entity_id
_entity_poly.type
_entity_poly.pdbx_seq_one_letter_code
_entity_poly.pdbx_strand_id
1 'polypeptide(L)'
;MKKLAMYVFIDALGWEIYERYGFLKEMALNERKLRTTFGFSSAADPSILSGRYPDEHTHWSCFVHDPQNSPFRGMQILAKLPGFIFDRWRVRHNISKLIKRIHSYTGYFELYTVPFRYLPYFDY
;
A
#
# COMPACT_ATOMS: atom_id res chain seq x y z
N MET A 1 10.27 -27.71 25.87
CA MET A 1 10.92 -27.16 24.66
C MET A 1 10.09 -26.01 24.12
N LYS A 2 10.71 -24.86 23.81
CA LYS A 2 10.00 -23.75 23.13
C LYS A 2 9.78 -24.13 21.66
N LYS A 3 8.57 -23.91 21.14
CA LYS A 3 8.25 -24.10 19.72
C LYS A 3 8.47 -22.78 18.98
N LEU A 4 9.13 -22.84 17.83
CA LEU A 4 9.28 -21.72 16.90
C LEU A 4 8.20 -21.85 15.82
N ALA A 5 7.49 -20.76 15.55
CA ALA A 5 6.57 -20.67 14.41
C ALA A 5 7.10 -19.60 13.45
N MET A 6 7.16 -19.92 12.17
CA MET A 6 7.55 -19.00 11.10
C MET A 6 6.36 -18.83 10.16
N TYR A 7 6.04 -17.58 9.85
CA TYR A 7 4.98 -17.22 8.92
C TYR A 7 5.62 -16.46 7.76
N VAL A 8 5.31 -16.86 6.53
CA VAL A 8 5.84 -16.25 5.31
C VAL A 8 4.66 -15.72 4.50
N PHE A 9 4.67 -14.42 4.26
CA PHE A 9 3.74 -13.76 3.35
C PHE A 9 4.43 -13.54 2.01
N ILE A 10 3.73 -13.84 0.92
CA ILE A 10 4.21 -13.67 -0.45
C ILE A 10 3.22 -12.76 -1.16
N ASP A 11 3.68 -11.56 -1.48
CA ASP A 11 2.85 -10.56 -2.14
C ASP A 11 2.38 -11.06 -3.51
N ALA A 12 1.11 -10.75 -3.82
CA ALA A 12 0.43 -11.10 -5.07
C ALA A 12 0.39 -12.61 -5.45
N LEU A 13 0.63 -13.54 -4.51
CA LEU A 13 0.45 -14.98 -4.75
C LEU A 13 -1.02 -15.40 -4.59
N GLY A 14 -1.82 -15.15 -5.64
CA GLY A 14 -3.24 -15.54 -5.68
C GLY A 14 -3.47 -17.04 -5.76
N TRP A 15 -4.65 -17.50 -5.33
CA TRP A 15 -5.03 -18.93 -5.33
C TRP A 15 -4.95 -19.55 -6.72
N GLU A 16 -5.41 -18.84 -7.74
CA GLU A 16 -5.45 -19.32 -9.13
C GLU A 16 -4.04 -19.50 -9.71
N ILE A 17 -3.08 -18.66 -9.30
CA ILE A 17 -1.66 -18.78 -9.68
C ILE A 17 -1.06 -19.99 -8.98
N TYR A 18 -1.32 -20.13 -7.68
CA TYR A 18 -0.85 -21.25 -6.88
C TYR A 18 -1.36 -22.59 -7.42
N GLU A 19 -2.65 -22.70 -7.75
CA GLU A 19 -3.27 -23.90 -8.30
C GLU A 19 -2.65 -24.29 -9.65
N ARG A 20 -2.43 -23.31 -10.53
CA ARG A 20 -1.88 -23.53 -11.87
C ARG A 20 -0.41 -23.98 -11.87
N TYR A 21 0.44 -23.33 -11.07
CA TYR A 21 1.89 -23.53 -11.16
C TYR A 21 2.48 -24.36 -10.03
N GLY A 22 1.76 -24.48 -8.90
CA GLY A 22 2.18 -25.25 -7.74
C GLY A 22 3.44 -24.70 -7.06
N PHE A 23 3.24 -23.84 -6.07
CA PHE A 23 4.34 -23.29 -5.27
C PHE A 23 4.57 -24.12 -4.00
N LEU A 24 5.79 -24.63 -3.78
CA LEU A 24 6.18 -25.39 -2.57
C LEU A 24 5.20 -26.54 -2.18
N LYS A 25 4.60 -27.22 -3.17
CA LYS A 25 3.58 -28.27 -2.92
C LYS A 25 4.06 -29.39 -1.97
N GLU A 26 5.35 -29.74 -2.02
CA GLU A 26 5.93 -30.75 -1.13
C GLU A 26 6.03 -30.30 0.34
N MET A 27 6.12 -28.98 0.58
CA MET A 27 6.16 -28.41 1.93
C MET A 27 4.78 -28.01 2.44
N ALA A 28 3.88 -27.62 1.54
CA ALA A 28 2.53 -27.16 1.86
C ALA A 28 1.58 -28.35 2.05
N LEU A 29 1.69 -29.07 3.18
CA LEU A 29 0.86 -30.24 3.49
C LEU A 29 -0.65 -29.95 3.54
N ASN A 30 -1.03 -28.68 3.75
CA ASN A 30 -2.41 -28.22 3.75
C ASN A 30 -2.51 -26.94 2.94
N GLU A 31 -3.49 -26.88 2.05
CA GLU A 31 -3.70 -25.80 1.10
C GLU A 31 -5.20 -25.43 1.08
N ARG A 32 -5.49 -24.13 1.12
CA ARG A 32 -6.88 -23.63 1.04
C ARG A 32 -6.91 -22.25 0.40
N LYS A 33 -7.96 -22.00 -0.40
CA LYS A 33 -8.26 -20.66 -0.89
C LYS A 33 -8.59 -19.74 0.29
N LEU A 34 -7.94 -18.59 0.34
CA LEU A 34 -8.28 -17.52 1.28
C LEU A 34 -9.31 -16.57 0.65
N ARG A 35 -10.19 -16.02 1.49
CA ARG A 35 -11.10 -14.95 1.07
C ARG A 35 -10.35 -13.63 1.11
N THR A 36 -10.32 -12.92 -0.01
CA THR A 36 -9.71 -11.60 -0.11
C THR A 36 -10.54 -10.56 0.65
N THR A 37 -9.85 -9.70 1.39
CA THR A 37 -10.42 -8.50 2.00
C THR A 37 -10.49 -7.38 0.95
N PHE A 38 -11.54 -6.57 0.98
CA PHE A 38 -11.63 -5.40 0.11
C PHE A 38 -10.60 -4.33 0.53
N GLY A 39 -9.75 -3.91 -0.40
CA GLY A 39 -8.76 -2.86 -0.17
C GLY A 39 -7.44 -3.11 -0.89
N PHE A 40 -6.43 -2.31 -0.54
CA PHE A 40 -5.04 -2.47 -0.98
C PHE A 40 -4.22 -3.28 0.03
N SER A 41 -2.93 -3.51 -0.19
CA SER A 41 -2.05 -4.21 0.77
C SER A 41 -2.04 -3.54 2.15
N SER A 42 -2.22 -2.21 2.20
CA SER A 42 -2.38 -1.46 3.46
C SER A 42 -3.62 -1.85 4.27
N ALA A 43 -4.61 -2.49 3.66
CA ALA A 43 -5.75 -3.10 4.34
C ALA A 43 -5.51 -4.59 4.63
N ALA A 44 -4.92 -5.32 3.67
CA ALA A 44 -4.69 -6.76 3.79
C ALA A 44 -3.67 -7.13 4.88
N ASP A 45 -2.53 -6.44 4.96
CA ASP A 45 -1.45 -6.79 5.89
C ASP A 45 -1.90 -6.65 7.36
N PRO A 46 -2.54 -5.53 7.78
CA PRO A 46 -3.08 -5.43 9.13
C PRO A 46 -4.17 -6.46 9.41
N SER A 47 -5.00 -6.80 8.42
CA SER A 47 -6.01 -7.86 8.56
C SER A 47 -5.37 -9.22 8.82
N ILE A 48 -4.31 -9.58 8.10
CA ILE A 48 -3.58 -10.84 8.29
C ILE A 48 -2.95 -10.91 9.69
N LEU A 49 -2.35 -9.80 10.14
CA LEU A 49 -1.62 -9.75 11.42
C LEU A 49 -2.53 -9.64 12.65
N SER A 50 -3.68 -8.98 12.52
CA SER A 50 -4.59 -8.72 13.64
C SER A 50 -5.83 -9.61 13.68
N GLY A 51 -6.20 -10.23 12.55
CA GLY A 51 -7.46 -10.97 12.40
C GLY A 51 -8.71 -10.08 12.34
N ARG A 52 -8.55 -8.75 12.24
CA ARG A 52 -9.64 -7.78 12.15
C ARG A 52 -9.87 -7.32 10.71
N TYR A 53 -11.07 -6.86 10.40
CA TYR A 53 -11.40 -6.27 9.11
C TYR A 53 -10.98 -4.79 9.02
N PRO A 54 -10.87 -4.21 7.80
CA PRO A 54 -10.44 -2.84 7.63
C PRO A 54 -11.34 -1.77 8.25
N ASP A 55 -12.63 -2.04 8.42
CA ASP A 55 -13.54 -1.17 9.18
C ASP A 55 -13.21 -1.16 10.68
N GLU A 56 -12.65 -2.24 11.21
CA GLU A 56 -12.27 -2.35 12.62
C GLU A 56 -10.88 -1.77 12.91
N HIS A 57 -9.91 -1.98 12.02
CA HIS A 57 -8.55 -1.45 12.17
C HIS A 57 -8.33 -0.12 11.44
N THR A 58 -9.32 0.37 10.70
CA THR A 58 -9.37 1.68 10.01
C THR A 58 -8.31 1.92 8.91
N HIS A 59 -7.40 0.97 8.68
CA HIS A 59 -6.43 1.03 7.58
C HIS A 59 -7.06 0.54 6.28
N TRP A 60 -7.56 1.48 5.47
CA TRP A 60 -8.16 1.18 4.16
C TRP A 60 -7.24 1.45 2.98
N SER A 61 -6.39 2.46 3.14
CA SER A 61 -5.59 3.07 2.09
C SER A 61 -4.31 3.62 2.72
N CYS A 62 -3.26 3.76 1.91
CA CYS A 62 -2.06 4.52 2.29
C CYS A 62 -2.33 6.04 2.34
N PHE A 63 -3.53 6.50 2.00
CA PHE A 63 -3.92 7.89 2.05
C PHE A 63 -5.22 8.04 2.82
N VAL A 64 -5.24 8.95 3.78
CA VAL A 64 -6.41 9.27 4.61
C VAL A 64 -6.88 10.68 4.28
N HIS A 65 -8.19 10.88 4.16
CA HIS A 65 -8.75 12.20 3.87
C HIS A 65 -8.60 13.13 5.08
N ASP A 66 -7.64 14.06 5.02
CA ASP A 66 -7.40 15.10 6.01
C ASP A 66 -6.95 16.41 5.31
N PRO A 67 -7.90 17.21 4.78
CA PRO A 67 -7.56 18.49 4.17
C PRO A 67 -7.06 19.54 5.17
N GLN A 68 -7.33 19.37 6.47
CA GLN A 68 -6.96 20.32 7.52
C GLN A 68 -5.50 20.19 7.94
N ASN A 69 -4.93 18.98 7.86
CA ASN A 69 -3.53 18.74 8.22
C ASN A 69 -2.69 18.22 7.05
N SER A 70 -3.24 18.14 5.83
CA SER A 70 -2.54 17.58 4.66
C SER A 70 -1.11 18.12 4.49
N PRO A 71 -0.09 17.24 4.49
CA PRO A 71 1.30 17.63 4.24
C PRO A 71 1.53 18.02 2.77
N PHE A 72 0.60 17.69 1.88
CA PHE A 72 0.74 17.87 0.44
C PHE A 72 0.09 19.16 -0.09
N ARG A 73 -0.25 20.13 0.77
CA ARG A 73 -0.89 21.40 0.36
C ARG A 73 -0.15 22.14 -0.75
N GLY A 74 1.19 22.13 -0.72
CA GLY A 74 2.01 22.75 -1.77
C GLY A 74 1.84 22.13 -3.16
N MET A 75 1.31 20.91 -3.26
CA MET A 75 1.08 20.21 -4.53
C MET A 75 0.01 20.90 -5.38
N GLN A 76 -0.83 21.78 -4.82
CA GLN A 76 -1.76 22.62 -5.59
C GLN A 76 -1.05 23.46 -6.66
N ILE A 77 0.16 23.93 -6.37
CA ILE A 77 0.95 24.73 -7.32
C ILE A 77 1.40 23.85 -8.48
N LEU A 78 1.90 22.65 -8.16
CA LEU A 78 2.32 21.67 -9.16
C LEU A 78 1.13 21.17 -9.99
N ALA A 79 -0.06 21.08 -9.41
CA ALA A 79 -1.28 20.68 -10.11
C ALA A 79 -1.72 21.65 -11.22
N LYS A 80 -1.18 22.87 -11.27
CA LYS A 80 -1.38 23.82 -12.39
C LYS A 80 -0.59 23.45 -13.64
N LEU A 81 0.47 22.65 -13.50
CA LEU A 81 1.27 22.18 -14.63
C LEU A 81 0.55 21.01 -15.34
N PRO A 82 0.80 20.79 -16.64
CA PRO A 82 0.17 19.71 -17.38
C PRO A 82 0.38 18.32 -16.74
N GLY A 83 -0.71 17.55 -16.62
CA GLY A 83 -0.72 16.24 -15.95
C GLY A 83 0.28 15.23 -16.52
N PHE A 84 0.55 15.26 -17.83
CA PHE A 84 1.48 14.35 -18.51
C PHE A 84 2.92 14.40 -17.96
N ILE A 85 3.29 15.49 -17.27
CA ILE A 85 4.59 15.62 -16.61
C ILE A 85 4.64 14.67 -15.41
N PHE A 86 3.58 14.70 -14.60
CA PHE A 86 3.47 13.90 -13.39
C PHE A 86 3.00 12.48 -13.66
N ASP A 87 2.35 12.16 -14.78
CA ASP A 87 1.97 10.78 -15.09
C ASP A 87 3.17 9.86 -15.38
N ARG A 88 4.38 10.42 -15.48
CA ARG A 88 5.63 9.68 -15.62
C ARG A 88 6.12 9.15 -14.27
N TRP A 89 6.23 7.83 -14.15
CA TRP A 89 6.73 7.15 -12.94
C TRP A 89 8.04 7.74 -12.40
N ARG A 90 9.02 8.02 -13.27
CA ARG A 90 10.32 8.59 -12.83
C ARG A 90 10.15 9.96 -12.15
N VAL A 91 9.24 10.79 -12.65
CA VAL A 91 8.99 12.12 -12.07
C VAL A 91 8.34 11.96 -10.71
N ARG A 92 7.27 11.16 -10.62
CA ARG A 92 6.60 10.85 -9.35
C ARG A 92 7.55 10.27 -8.32
N HIS A 93 8.34 9.28 -8.70
CA HIS A 93 9.28 8.62 -7.80
C HIS A 93 10.30 9.59 -7.18
N ASN A 94 10.83 10.54 -7.98
CA ASN A 94 11.74 11.56 -7.46
C ASN A 94 11.03 12.56 -6.54
N ILE A 95 9.81 12.97 -6.89
CA ILE A 95 8.98 13.83 -6.03
C ILE A 95 8.67 13.11 -4.71
N SER A 96 8.31 11.82 -4.76
CA SER A 96 8.04 11.01 -3.57
C SER A 96 9.26 10.93 -2.65
N LYS A 97 10.46 10.72 -3.21
CA LYS A 97 11.71 10.75 -2.43
C LYS A 97 11.96 12.10 -1.77
N LEU A 98 11.65 13.20 -2.45
CA LEU A 98 11.79 14.55 -1.90
C LEU A 98 10.81 14.76 -0.74
N ILE A 99 9.53 14.48 -0.95
CA ILE A 99 8.48 14.61 0.06
C ILE A 99 8.80 13.75 1.28
N LYS A 100 9.19 12.48 1.07
CA LYS A 100 9.60 11.58 2.14
C LYS A 100 10.66 12.22 3.06
N ARG A 101 11.65 12.90 2.47
CA ARG A 101 12.71 13.60 3.23
C ARG A 101 12.18 14.83 3.95
N ILE A 102 11.35 15.65 3.29
CA ILE A 102 10.80 16.88 3.88
C ILE A 102 9.90 16.56 5.08
N HIS A 103 9.08 15.51 4.98
CA HIS A 103 8.13 15.12 6.02
C HIS A 103 8.66 14.04 6.97
N SER A 104 9.94 13.68 6.86
CA SER A 104 10.58 12.67 7.72
C SER A 104 9.85 11.31 7.77
N TYR A 105 9.18 10.92 6.68
CA TYR A 105 8.49 9.64 6.62
C TYR A 105 9.49 8.48 6.66
N THR A 106 9.24 7.52 7.55
CA THR A 106 10.01 6.29 7.67
C THR A 106 9.38 5.16 6.83
N GLY A 107 10.13 4.10 6.53
CA GLY A 107 9.61 2.98 5.74
C GLY A 107 9.41 3.28 4.25
N TYR A 108 8.47 2.60 3.60
CA TYR A 108 8.15 2.78 2.18
C TYR A 108 7.16 3.95 2.00
N PHE A 109 7.46 4.87 1.07
CA PHE A 109 6.60 6.01 0.71
C PHE A 109 6.65 6.24 -0.80
N GLU A 110 5.48 6.36 -1.42
CA GLU A 110 5.31 6.70 -2.84
C GLU A 110 3.97 7.42 -3.03
N LEU A 111 3.91 8.41 -3.92
CA LEU A 111 2.67 9.12 -4.25
C LEU A 111 1.72 8.29 -5.13
N TYR A 112 2.19 7.14 -5.63
CA TYR A 112 1.50 6.25 -6.55
C TYR A 112 0.84 7.03 -7.70
N THR A 113 -0.41 6.69 -8.04
CA THR A 113 -1.19 7.33 -9.12
C THR A 113 -2.11 8.44 -8.62
N VAL A 114 -2.01 8.85 -7.35
CA VAL A 114 -2.87 9.90 -6.79
C VAL A 114 -2.68 11.19 -7.61
N PRO A 115 -3.75 11.78 -8.17
CA PRO A 115 -3.64 13.01 -8.94
C PRO A 115 -3.14 14.17 -8.07
N PHE A 116 -2.20 14.97 -8.58
CA PHE A 116 -1.59 16.07 -7.82
C PHE A 116 -2.60 17.11 -7.34
N ARG A 117 -3.69 17.30 -8.10
CA ARG A 117 -4.80 18.18 -7.69
C ARG A 117 -5.54 17.70 -6.44
N TYR A 118 -5.48 16.40 -6.13
CA TYR A 118 -6.18 15.81 -4.99
C TYR A 118 -5.27 15.53 -3.79
N LEU A 119 -3.95 15.44 -3.99
CA LEU A 119 -2.99 15.30 -2.87
C LEU A 119 -3.23 16.27 -1.70
N PRO A 120 -3.57 17.56 -1.91
CA PRO A 120 -3.83 18.52 -0.82
C PRO A 120 -4.98 18.18 0.13
N TYR A 121 -5.81 17.19 -0.21
CA TYR A 121 -6.93 16.75 0.62
C TYR A 121 -6.58 15.49 1.45
N PHE A 122 -5.38 14.95 1.30
CA PHE A 122 -4.98 13.70 1.93
C PHE A 122 -3.74 13.85 2.81
N ASP A 123 -3.67 13.02 3.84
CA ASP A 123 -2.47 12.64 4.56
C ASP A 123 -2.04 11.22 4.15
N TYR A 124 -0.84 10.78 4.53
CA TYR A 124 -0.25 9.47 4.25
C TYR A 124 -0.08 8.62 5.50
#